data_AF-A0A645DZ04-F1
#
_entry.id   AF-A0A645DZ04-F1
#
_cell.length_a   1.000
_cell.length_b   1.000
_cell.length_c   1.000
_cell.angle_alpha   90.00
_cell.angle_beta   90.00
_cell.angle_gamma   90.00
#
_symmetry.space_group_name_H-M   'P 1'
#
loop_
_entity.id
_entity.type
_entity.pdbx_description
1 polymer ?
#
loop_
_entity_poly.entity_id
_entity_poly.type
_entity_poly.pdbx_seq_one_letter_code
_entity_poly.pdbx_strand_id
1 'polypeptide(L)'
;MERAEFILFRTGWEKYWGQDAYFGEYPVISKEVARYLVEHNKKGIGLDNIGLDPISDTALPLHHIILEKETMVIIENLCNLDLISEEDFLLAALPLKFENSDGAPIRAVAIL
;
A
#
# COMPACT_ATOMS: atom_id res chain seq x y z
N MET A 1 -1.52 11.02 -11.86
CA MET A 1 -0.56 11.01 -10.72
C MET A 1 -0.50 12.32 -9.91
N GLU A 2 -0.23 13.49 -10.48
CA GLU A 2 0.00 14.72 -9.67
C GLU A 2 -1.16 15.04 -8.71
N ARG A 3 -2.41 14.88 -9.16
CA ARG A 3 -3.61 15.18 -8.36
C ARG A 3 -4.06 14.04 -7.43
N ALA A 4 -3.61 12.81 -7.68
CA ALA A 4 -4.01 11.65 -6.89
C ALA A 4 -3.43 11.73 -5.48
N GLU A 5 -4.25 11.49 -4.46
CA GLU A 5 -3.83 11.56 -3.06
C GLU A 5 -3.18 10.24 -2.61
N PHE A 6 -3.67 9.12 -3.12
CA PHE A 6 -3.15 7.77 -2.89
C PHE A 6 -2.66 7.18 -4.21
N ILE A 7 -1.59 6.40 -4.15
CA ILE A 7 -1.09 5.63 -5.30
C ILE A 7 -1.18 4.14 -4.97
N LEU A 8 -1.91 3.38 -5.78
CA LEU A 8 -2.06 1.93 -5.60
C LEU A 8 -1.21 1.19 -6.63
N PHE A 9 -0.46 0.19 -6.17
CA PHE A 9 0.37 -0.67 -7.00
C PHE A 9 -0.32 -2.02 -7.18
N ARG A 10 -0.73 -2.30 -8.42
CA ARG A 10 -1.22 -3.61 -8.83
C ARG A 10 -0.05 -4.45 -9.34
N THR A 11 0.34 -5.46 -8.59
CA THR A 11 1.40 -6.41 -8.96
C THR A 11 0.84 -7.76 -9.42
N GLY A 12 -0.44 -8.01 -9.13
CA GLY A 12 -1.10 -9.30 -9.30
C GLY A 12 -0.68 -10.34 -8.25
N TRP A 13 -0.05 -9.93 -7.15
CA TRP A 13 0.42 -10.84 -6.11
C TRP A 13 -0.72 -11.48 -5.31
N GLU A 14 -1.88 -10.83 -5.28
CA GLU A 14 -3.10 -11.35 -4.64
C GLU A 14 -3.48 -12.77 -5.09
N LYS A 15 -3.06 -13.20 -6.29
CA LYS A 15 -3.30 -14.58 -6.80
C LYS A 15 -2.68 -15.67 -5.93
N TYR A 16 -1.68 -15.33 -5.11
CA TYR A 16 -1.05 -16.26 -4.17
C TYR A 16 -1.70 -16.24 -2.78
N TRP A 17 -2.71 -15.41 -2.54
CA TRP A 17 -3.37 -15.31 -1.24
C TRP A 17 -3.81 -16.68 -0.70
N GLY A 18 -3.51 -16.92 0.57
CA GLY A 18 -3.78 -18.21 1.24
C GLY A 18 -2.81 -19.34 0.90
N GLN A 19 -1.78 -19.10 0.09
CA GLN A 19 -0.71 -20.04 -0.22
C GLN A 19 0.60 -19.61 0.44
N ASP A 20 1.50 -20.55 0.74
CA ASP A 20 2.82 -20.23 1.30
C ASP A 20 3.63 -19.29 0.40
N ALA A 21 3.43 -19.40 -0.92
CA ALA A 21 4.04 -18.52 -1.92
C ALA A 21 3.69 -17.04 -1.73
N TYR A 22 2.60 -16.70 -1.02
CA TYR A 22 2.24 -15.32 -0.71
C TYR A 22 3.34 -14.61 0.09
N PHE A 23 3.99 -15.35 0.98
CA PHE A 23 5.10 -14.91 1.83
C PHE A 23 6.47 -15.12 1.15
N GLY A 24 6.48 -15.30 -0.17
CA GLY A 24 7.71 -15.39 -0.96
C GLY A 24 8.30 -14.02 -1.31
N GLU A 25 9.08 -13.99 -2.38
CA GLU A 25 9.69 -12.76 -2.92
C GLU A 25 8.68 -11.96 -3.74
N TYR A 26 7.74 -11.29 -3.07
CA TYR A 26 6.81 -10.37 -3.73
C TYR A 26 7.52 -9.15 -4.31
N PRO A 27 6.96 -8.53 -5.37
CA PRO A 27 7.50 -7.29 -5.91
C PRO A 27 7.49 -6.16 -4.88
N VAL A 28 8.58 -5.40 -4.85
CA VAL A 28 8.74 -4.24 -3.96
C VAL A 28 9.04 -3.00 -4.78
N ILE A 29 8.66 -1.83 -4.27
CA ILE A 29 9.00 -0.56 -4.91
C ILE A 29 10.47 -0.20 -4.66
N SER A 30 11.02 0.71 -5.47
CA SER A 30 12.36 1.23 -5.23
C SER A 30 12.34 2.36 -4.19
N LYS A 31 13.52 2.67 -3.62
CA LYS A 31 13.67 3.80 -2.68
C LYS A 31 13.38 5.14 -3.36
N GLU A 32 13.66 5.26 -4.65
CA GLU A 32 13.37 6.44 -5.46
C GLU A 32 11.85 6.66 -5.57
N VAL A 33 11.07 5.59 -5.78
CA VAL A 33 9.61 5.65 -5.78
C VAL A 33 9.09 6.07 -4.41
N ALA A 34 9.60 5.49 -3.32
CA ALA A 34 9.17 5.85 -1.98
C ALA A 34 9.43 7.34 -1.67
N ARG A 35 10.63 7.86 -1.99
CA ARG A 35 10.97 9.28 -1.82
C ARG A 35 10.10 10.18 -2.68
N TYR A 36 9.84 9.81 -3.93
CA TYR A 36 8.98 10.57 -4.81
C TYR A 36 7.59 10.77 -4.20
N LEU A 37 6.98 9.73 -3.61
CA LEU A 37 5.66 9.83 -2.97
C LEU A 37 5.66 10.82 -1.79
N VAL A 38 6.71 10.78 -0.97
CA VAL A 38 6.88 11.68 0.18
C VAL A 38 7.04 13.14 -0.29
N GLU A 39 7.94 13.38 -1.24
CA GLU A 39 8.24 14.71 -1.81
C GLU A 39 7.01 15.34 -2.47
N HIS A 40 6.14 14.53 -3.07
CA HIS A 40 4.92 15.00 -3.75
C HIS A 40 3.69 14.99 -2.85
N ASN A 41 3.88 14.95 -1.52
CA ASN A 41 2.83 15.09 -0.52
C ASN A 41 1.64 14.15 -0.69
N LYS A 42 1.89 12.90 -1.10
CA LYS A 42 0.85 11.87 -1.12
C LYS A 42 0.36 11.60 0.30
N LYS A 43 -0.89 11.14 0.42
CA LYS A 43 -1.52 10.71 1.67
C LYS A 43 -1.27 9.24 1.98
N GLY A 44 -0.89 8.45 0.98
CA GLY A 44 -0.51 7.07 1.22
C GLY A 44 -0.25 6.26 -0.04
N ILE A 45 0.11 5.01 0.21
CA ILE A 45 0.37 3.97 -0.80
C ILE A 45 -0.49 2.74 -0.48
N GLY A 46 -0.95 2.04 -1.52
CA GLY A 46 -1.56 0.73 -1.35
C GLY A 46 -0.97 -0.33 -2.25
N LEU A 47 -0.91 -1.58 -1.77
CA LEU A 47 -0.33 -2.72 -2.48
C LEU A 47 -1.24 -3.95 -2.36
N ASP A 48 -1.21 -4.81 -3.37
CA ASP A 48 -1.89 -6.12 -3.39
C ASP A 48 -1.04 -7.28 -2.85
N ASN A 49 0.07 -6.95 -2.18
CA ASN A 49 0.96 -7.88 -1.47
C ASN A 49 1.00 -7.54 0.03
N ILE A 50 1.81 -8.28 0.79
CA ILE A 50 1.92 -8.13 2.24
C ILE A 50 2.79 -6.96 2.70
N GLY A 51 3.39 -6.20 1.79
CA GLY A 51 4.12 -4.99 2.18
C GLY A 51 5.06 -4.42 1.14
N LEU A 52 5.68 -3.32 1.52
CA LEU A 52 6.60 -2.56 0.67
C LEU A 52 8.03 -3.09 0.72
N ASP A 53 8.49 -3.58 1.87
CA ASP A 53 9.84 -4.06 2.06
C ASP A 53 9.96 -5.55 1.72
N PRO A 54 11.12 -6.02 1.24
CA PRO A 54 11.36 -7.46 1.06
C PRO A 54 11.10 -8.20 2.37
N ILE A 55 10.46 -9.37 2.29
CA ILE A 55 10.05 -10.11 3.50
C ILE A 55 11.22 -10.46 4.44
N SER A 56 12.42 -10.60 3.89
CA SER A 56 13.65 -10.90 4.64
C SER A 56 14.29 -9.67 5.30
N ASP A 57 13.90 -8.44 4.92
CA ASP A 57 14.52 -7.21 5.41
C ASP A 57 13.77 -6.66 6.63
N THR A 58 14.22 -7.07 7.82
CA THR A 58 13.64 -6.63 9.09
C THR A 58 13.97 -5.19 9.45
N ALA A 59 14.83 -4.49 8.69
CA ALA A 59 15.10 -3.08 8.92
C ALA A 59 14.02 -2.16 8.36
N LEU A 60 13.08 -2.70 7.56
CA LEU A 60 11.93 -2.00 6.98
C LEU A 60 12.25 -0.61 6.41
N PRO A 61 13.30 -0.47 5.57
CA PRO A 61 13.76 0.84 5.12
C PRO A 61 12.71 1.62 4.31
N LEU A 62 11.85 0.95 3.55
CA LEU A 62 10.79 1.62 2.79
C LEU A 62 9.66 2.08 3.71
N HIS A 63 9.32 1.30 4.75
CA HIS A 63 8.35 1.76 5.76
C HIS A 63 8.85 3.02 6.44
N HIS A 64 10.13 3.05 6.84
CA HIS A 64 10.72 4.23 7.46
C HIS A 64 10.68 5.45 6.54
N ILE A 65 10.97 5.31 5.25
CA ILE A 65 10.89 6.44 4.30
C ILE A 65 9.44 6.94 4.17
N ILE A 66 8.47 6.03 3.99
CA ILE A 66 7.07 6.41 3.76
C ILE A 66 6.45 7.04 5.02
N LEU A 67 6.71 6.44 6.19
CA LEU A 67 6.11 6.85 7.46
C LEU A 67 6.89 7.94 8.19
N GLU A 68 8.06 8.36 7.69
CA GLU A 68 8.78 9.54 8.20
C GLU A 68 7.87 10.78 8.20
N LYS A 69 6.97 10.86 7.21
CA LYS A 69 5.92 11.87 7.18
C LYS A 69 4.66 11.35 7.86
N GLU A 70 4.37 11.87 9.06
CA GLU A 70 3.25 11.44 9.93
C GLU A 70 1.86 11.39 9.26
N THR A 71 1.67 12.08 8.13
CA THR A 71 0.40 12.11 7.40
C THR A 71 0.21 10.95 6.42
N MET A 72 1.27 10.18 6.13
CA MET A 72 1.22 9.09 5.16
C MET A 72 0.82 7.77 5.80
N VAL A 73 0.03 6.97 5.07
CA VAL A 73 -0.35 5.63 5.48
C VAL A 73 -0.03 4.59 4.42
N ILE A 74 0.11 3.35 4.86
CA ILE A 74 0.36 2.18 4.03
C ILE A 74 -0.87 1.29 4.09
N ILE A 75 -1.32 0.80 2.93
CA ILE A 75 -2.40 -0.18 2.82
C ILE A 75 -1.86 -1.44 2.14
N GLU A 76 -1.95 -2.57 2.82
CA GLU A 76 -1.42 -3.85 2.33
C GLU A 76 -2.55 -4.83 2.09
N ASN A 77 -2.23 -5.89 1.34
CA ASN A 77 -3.13 -7.01 1.05
C ASN A 77 -4.43 -6.57 0.33
N LEU A 78 -4.36 -5.52 -0.49
CA LEU A 78 -5.46 -5.15 -1.37
C LEU A 78 -5.79 -6.28 -2.33
N CYS A 79 -7.04 -6.31 -2.80
CA CYS A 79 -7.52 -7.29 -3.76
C CYS A 79 -8.42 -6.64 -4.81
N ASN A 80 -8.65 -7.36 -5.90
CA ASN A 80 -9.49 -6.95 -7.04
C ASN A 80 -9.02 -5.65 -7.71
N LEU A 81 -7.73 -5.32 -7.61
CA LEU A 81 -7.18 -4.14 -8.28
C LEU A 81 -7.23 -4.29 -9.80
N ASP A 82 -7.37 -5.52 -10.29
CA ASP A 82 -7.56 -5.83 -11.70
C ASP A 82 -8.92 -5.45 -12.27
N LEU A 83 -9.93 -5.30 -11.41
CA LEU A 83 -11.29 -4.90 -11.79
C LEU A 83 -11.44 -3.39 -11.98
N ILE A 84 -10.43 -2.59 -11.61
CA ILE A 84 -10.45 -1.13 -11.72
C ILE A 84 -9.92 -0.73 -13.10
N SER A 85 -10.80 -0.19 -13.94
CA SER A 85 -10.47 0.26 -15.30
C SER A 85 -10.08 1.74 -15.40
N GLU A 86 -10.36 2.53 -14.36
CA GLU A 86 -10.13 3.97 -14.32
C GLU A 86 -8.77 4.29 -13.68
N GLU A 87 -8.07 5.30 -14.19
CA GLU A 87 -6.78 5.73 -13.62
C GLU A 87 -6.95 6.45 -12.28
N ASP A 88 -8.00 7.24 -12.13
CA ASP A 88 -8.33 8.00 -10.92
C ASP A 88 -9.75 7.60 -10.49
N PHE A 89 -9.92 7.27 -9.20
CA PHE A 89 -11.21 6.89 -8.61
C PHE A 89 -11.23 7.27 -7.13
N LEU A 90 -12.41 7.19 -6.51
CA LEU A 90 -12.52 7.47 -5.07
C LEU A 90 -12.21 6.21 -4.26
N LEU A 91 -11.13 6.26 -3.47
CA LEU A 91 -10.77 5.24 -2.50
C LEU A 91 -11.38 5.53 -1.14
N ALA A 92 -12.20 4.61 -0.63
CA ALA A 92 -12.63 4.59 0.77
C ALA A 92 -11.83 3.52 1.53
N ALA A 93 -10.95 3.97 2.43
CA ALA A 93 -10.11 3.14 3.29
C ALA A 93 -10.27 3.60 4.75
N LEU A 94 -11.18 2.97 5.49
CA LEU A 94 -11.61 3.41 6.81
C LEU A 94 -11.17 2.39 7.87
N PRO A 95 -10.09 2.65 8.62
CA PRO A 95 -9.63 1.77 9.69
C PRO A 95 -10.54 1.81 10.91
N LEU A 96 -10.57 0.69 11.63
CA LEU A 96 -11.16 0.64 12.96
C LEU A 96 -10.40 1.57 13.89
N LYS A 97 -11.14 2.29 14.74
CA LYS A 97 -10.58 3.26 15.68
C LYS A 97 -10.13 2.58 16.98
N PHE A 98 -9.06 1.80 16.89
CA PHE A 98 -8.41 1.22 18.07
C PHE A 98 -7.58 2.28 18.80
N GLU A 99 -7.58 2.22 20.13
CA GLU A 99 -6.78 3.12 20.96
C GLU A 99 -5.30 2.71 20.90
N ASN A 100 -4.39 3.68 20.75
CA ASN A 100 -2.93 3.50 20.71
C ASN A 100 -2.47 2.42 19.71
N SER A 101 -3.11 2.37 18.54
CA SER A 101 -2.84 1.39 17.49
C SER A 101 -2.07 2.02 16.34
N ASP A 102 -1.15 1.25 15.76
CA ASP A 102 -0.32 1.58 14.60
C ASP A 102 -1.00 1.24 13.26
N GLY A 103 -2.03 0.40 13.29
CA GLY A 103 -2.81 0.01 12.12
C GLY A 103 -4.03 -0.83 12.47
N ALA A 104 -4.99 -0.89 11.56
CA ALA A 104 -6.19 -1.69 11.74
C ALA A 104 -6.66 -2.28 10.40
N PRO A 105 -7.35 -3.44 10.42
CA PRO A 105 -7.98 -3.96 9.22
C PRO A 105 -9.03 -2.97 8.70
N ILE A 106 -9.15 -2.91 7.38
CA ILE A 106 -10.08 -2.05 6.67
C ILE A 106 -10.97 -2.87 5.73
N ARG A 107 -12.12 -2.31 5.38
CA ARG A 107 -12.82 -2.70 4.15
C ARG A 107 -12.51 -1.65 3.09
N ALA A 108 -11.44 -1.88 2.31
CA ALA A 108 -11.10 -1.01 1.19
C ALA A 108 -12.19 -1.10 0.11
N VAL A 109 -12.64 0.04 -0.40
CA VAL A 109 -13.64 0.13 -1.47
C VAL A 109 -13.18 1.15 -2.50
N ALA A 110 -13.17 0.74 -3.77
CA ALA A 110 -13.08 1.65 -4.91
C ALA A 110 -14.50 2.04 -5.34
N ILE A 111 -14.75 3.34 -5.50
CA ILE A 111 -16.00 3.90 -6.03
C ILE A 111 -15.65 4.44 -7.43
N LEU A 112 -16.23 3.81 -8.44
CA LEU A 112 -16.06 4.07 -9.88
C LEU A 112 -17.23 4.91 -10.38
#